data_AF-A0A8J2X525-F1
#
_entry.id   AF-A0A8J2X525-F1
#
_cell.length_a   1.000
_cell.length_b   1.000
_cell.length_c   1.000
_cell.angle_alpha   90.00
_cell.angle_beta   90.00
_cell.angle_gamma   90.00
#
_symmetry.space_group_name_H-M   'P 1'
#
loop_
_entity.id
_entity.type
_entity.pdbx_description
1 polymer ?
#
loop_
_entity_poly.entity_id
_entity_poly.type
_entity_poly.pdbx_seq_one_letter_code
_entity_poly.pdbx_strand_id
1 'polypeptide(L)'
;MQRRDTSMHVSLLLAVAATTAALEVAVVSLTPPTASEHYGAAGKAWRWKVAVMGEDMALPRPKTALALAESIVERSEGAVQEAATLSTCARLLLIVAGNEDAVSATREACAAQIASYQTRPFDDWRRALDAAGDDIVKTSRAAPTVDDDDELGVFEAATGAEAGAWLARVVAGAADGPTAFDPFSSRKAHVLKQAKQCLEKCRAGKTGAVRDALVRSLEAGKRARDAKTPEVSALRASPRDGGARTAAFSAALNLSEKAGLLLAEDVAQRNLTPERRAALGQERARQDRAKVS
;
A
#
# COMPACT_ATOMS: atom_id res chain seq x y z
N MET A 1 38.38 -19.97 -35.79
CA MET A 1 37.02 -20.56 -35.75
C MET A 1 36.54 -20.54 -34.30
N GLN A 2 36.03 -19.40 -33.84
CA GLN A 2 35.54 -19.18 -32.47
C GLN A 2 34.06 -18.83 -32.56
N ARG A 3 33.21 -19.71 -32.03
CA ARG A 3 31.76 -19.50 -31.98
C ARG A 3 31.47 -18.46 -30.89
N ARG A 4 30.72 -17.43 -31.30
CA ARG A 4 30.13 -16.42 -30.42
C ARG A 4 28.94 -17.05 -29.70
N ASP A 5 28.93 -17.00 -28.37
CA ASP A 5 27.73 -17.20 -27.56
C ASP A 5 26.90 -15.92 -27.61
N THR A 6 25.82 -15.96 -28.38
CA THR A 6 24.73 -14.99 -28.33
C THR A 6 23.80 -15.36 -27.17
N SER A 7 23.94 -14.65 -26.05
CA SER A 7 22.93 -14.61 -25.00
C SER A 7 21.69 -13.88 -25.53
N MET A 8 20.63 -14.63 -25.83
CA MET A 8 19.31 -14.09 -26.16
C MET A 8 18.66 -13.55 -24.88
N HIS A 9 18.76 -12.24 -24.66
CA HIS A 9 17.79 -11.52 -23.84
C HIS A 9 16.47 -11.45 -24.62
N VAL A 10 15.51 -12.29 -24.26
CA VAL A 10 14.15 -12.22 -24.81
C VAL A 10 13.41 -11.11 -24.05
N SER A 11 13.42 -9.92 -24.64
CA SER A 11 12.52 -8.82 -24.26
C SER A 11 11.08 -9.23 -24.55
N LEU A 12 10.30 -9.48 -23.49
CA LEU A 12 8.87 -9.72 -23.60
C LEU A 12 8.16 -8.37 -23.78
N LEU A 13 8.03 -7.93 -25.04
CA LEU A 13 7.22 -6.77 -25.41
C LEU A 13 5.73 -7.13 -25.27
N LEU A 14 5.11 -6.64 -24.19
CA LEU A 14 3.67 -6.60 -23.97
C LEU A 14 3.07 -5.49 -24.83
N ALA A 15 2.48 -5.86 -25.96
CA ALA A 15 1.54 -4.99 -26.68
C ALA A 15 0.13 -5.62 -26.57
N VAL A 16 -0.77 -4.95 -25.87
CA VAL A 16 -2.21 -5.26 -25.89
C VAL A 16 -2.96 -3.97 -26.20
N ALA A 17 -3.61 -3.97 -27.36
CA ALA A 17 -4.64 -3.01 -27.72
C ALA A 17 -6.01 -3.65 -27.45
N ALA A 18 -6.74 -3.11 -26.47
CA ALA A 18 -8.20 -2.98 -26.42
C ALA A 18 -8.56 -2.33 -25.08
N THR A 19 -9.14 -1.13 -25.16
CA THR A 19 -9.49 -0.21 -24.08
C THR A 19 -10.54 -0.76 -23.12
N THR A 20 -10.10 -1.53 -22.13
CA THR A 20 -10.64 -1.47 -20.77
C THR A 20 -9.50 -0.89 -19.94
N ALA A 21 -9.68 0.29 -19.34
CA ALA A 21 -8.66 0.89 -18.47
C ALA A 21 -8.18 -0.19 -17.50
N ALA A 22 -6.90 -0.58 -17.62
CA ALA A 22 -6.38 -1.69 -16.85
C ALA A 22 -6.49 -1.29 -15.37
N LEU A 23 -7.16 -2.12 -14.58
CA LEU A 23 -7.28 -1.92 -13.14
C LEU A 23 -5.87 -1.86 -12.54
N GLU A 24 -5.40 -0.67 -12.18
CA GLU A 24 -4.07 -0.46 -11.61
C GLU A 24 -4.18 -0.31 -10.09
N VAL A 25 -3.25 -0.95 -9.36
CA VAL A 25 -3.14 -0.73 -7.92
C VAL A 25 -2.26 0.49 -7.68
N ALA A 26 -2.73 1.41 -6.86
CA ALA A 26 -1.94 2.53 -6.36
C ALA A 26 -1.91 2.54 -4.83
N VAL A 27 -0.83 3.11 -4.30
CA VAL A 27 -0.68 3.39 -2.87
C VAL A 27 -0.48 4.88 -2.73
N VAL A 28 -1.41 5.55 -2.05
CA VAL A 28 -1.32 6.95 -1.67
C VAL A 28 -0.97 7.01 -0.18
N SER A 29 0.10 7.72 0.15
CA SER A 29 0.72 7.71 1.47
C SER A 29 0.81 9.11 2.05
N LEU A 30 0.41 9.25 3.30
CA LEU A 30 0.67 10.42 4.14
C LEU A 30 1.69 10.05 5.21
N THR A 31 2.83 10.74 5.22
CA THR A 31 3.89 10.59 6.23
C THR A 31 3.81 11.68 7.30
N PRO A 32 4.44 11.47 8.47
CA PRO A 32 4.56 12.50 9.49
C PRO A 32 5.26 13.74 8.91
N PRO A 33 4.77 14.95 9.22
CA PRO A 33 5.41 16.18 8.80
C PRO A 33 6.76 16.33 9.51
N THR A 34 7.74 16.89 8.81
CA THR A 34 8.97 17.40 9.40
C THR A 34 8.68 18.58 10.34
N ALA A 35 9.67 18.98 11.15
CA ALA A 35 9.53 20.11 12.07
C ALA A 35 9.13 21.42 11.35
N SER A 36 9.64 21.64 10.14
CA SER A 36 9.32 22.81 9.31
C SER A 36 7.93 22.76 8.69
N GLU A 37 7.33 21.57 8.55
CA GLU A 37 6.03 21.37 7.90
C GLU A 37 4.85 21.36 8.89
N HIS A 38 5.13 21.41 10.19
CA HIS A 38 4.15 21.19 11.26
C HIS A 38 2.95 22.16 11.22
N TYR A 39 3.16 23.37 10.73
CA TYR A 39 2.14 24.41 10.64
C TYR A 39 1.50 24.53 9.24
N GLY A 40 2.05 23.85 8.24
CA GLY A 40 1.55 23.85 6.85
C GLY A 40 0.51 22.77 6.57
N ALA A 41 0.25 22.52 5.28
CA ALA A 41 -0.70 21.52 4.80
C ALA A 41 -0.42 20.12 5.37
N ALA A 42 0.84 19.67 5.36
CA ALA A 42 1.24 18.36 5.89
C ALA A 42 0.95 18.24 7.40
N GLY A 43 1.19 19.30 8.17
CA GLY A 43 0.81 19.39 9.58
C GLY A 43 -0.71 19.27 9.81
N LYS A 44 -1.51 19.95 8.99
CA LYS A 44 -2.98 19.85 9.03
C LYS A 44 -3.46 18.43 8.69
N ALA A 45 -2.96 17.85 7.61
CA ALA A 45 -3.28 16.49 7.17
C ALA A 45 -2.92 15.46 8.24
N TRP A 46 -1.78 15.61 8.91
CA TRP A 46 -1.37 14.70 9.98
C TRP A 46 -2.28 14.79 11.21
N ARG A 47 -2.67 16.00 11.62
CA ARG A 47 -3.63 16.20 12.71
C ARG A 47 -4.99 15.56 12.39
N TRP A 48 -5.47 15.71 11.14
CA TRP A 48 -6.67 15.03 10.66
C TRP A 48 -6.54 13.51 10.77
N LYS A 49 -5.43 12.93 10.27
CA LYS A 49 -5.15 11.49 10.40
C LYS A 49 -5.20 11.03 11.85
N VAL A 50 -4.57 11.76 12.77
CA VAL A 50 -4.55 11.42 14.20
C VAL A 50 -5.96 11.46 14.80
N ALA A 51 -6.74 12.48 14.47
CA ALA A 51 -8.12 12.62 14.95
C ALA A 51 -9.03 11.48 14.45
N VAL A 52 -8.95 11.14 13.17
CA VAL A 52 -9.84 10.15 12.54
C VAL A 52 -9.44 8.70 12.82
N MET A 53 -8.13 8.42 12.82
CA MET A 53 -7.61 7.06 12.93
C MET A 53 -7.16 6.68 14.35
N GLY A 54 -6.99 7.68 15.24
CA GLY A 54 -6.44 7.52 16.57
C GLY A 54 -4.91 7.66 16.64
N GLU A 55 -4.40 7.84 17.86
CA GLU A 55 -2.98 7.99 18.14
C GLU A 55 -2.17 6.66 18.10
N ASP A 56 -0.85 6.87 17.97
CA ASP A 56 0.31 6.02 17.64
C ASP A 56 0.42 4.56 18.09
N MET A 57 -0.50 3.98 18.85
CA MET A 57 -0.42 2.57 19.25
C MET A 57 -1.78 1.88 19.35
N ALA A 58 -2.88 2.63 19.20
CA ALA A 58 -4.18 2.01 19.04
C ALA A 58 -4.26 1.41 17.64
N LEU A 59 -4.75 0.17 17.55
CA LEU A 59 -5.13 -0.39 16.26
C LEU A 59 -6.09 0.60 15.57
N PRO A 60 -5.92 0.89 14.27
CA PRO A 60 -6.78 1.85 13.59
C PRO A 60 -8.23 1.48 13.83
N ARG A 61 -9.03 2.45 14.29
CA ARG A 61 -10.44 2.24 14.64
C ARG A 61 -11.14 1.53 13.48
N PRO A 62 -11.60 0.29 13.65
CA PRO A 62 -11.90 -0.53 12.49
C PRO A 62 -12.93 0.05 11.53
N LYS A 63 -13.94 0.72 12.09
CA LYS A 63 -15.03 1.39 11.38
C LYS A 63 -14.57 2.63 10.61
N THR A 64 -13.71 3.48 11.17
CA THR A 64 -13.26 4.71 10.49
C THR A 64 -12.35 4.39 9.32
N ALA A 65 -11.51 3.36 9.43
CA ALA A 65 -10.68 2.88 8.33
C ALA A 65 -11.51 2.39 7.13
N LEU A 66 -12.64 1.72 7.41
CA LEU A 66 -13.57 1.24 6.38
C LEU A 66 -14.32 2.42 5.75
N ALA A 67 -14.89 3.30 6.58
CA ALA A 67 -15.59 4.48 6.11
C ALA A 67 -14.72 5.41 5.25
N LEU A 68 -13.45 5.59 5.60
CA LEU A 68 -12.50 6.33 4.76
C LEU A 68 -12.33 5.66 3.39
N ALA A 69 -12.16 4.34 3.35
CA ALA A 69 -12.04 3.62 2.08
C ALA A 69 -13.32 3.72 1.23
N GLU A 70 -14.50 3.53 1.84
CA GLU A 70 -15.79 3.66 1.16
C GLU A 70 -16.02 5.07 0.63
N SER A 71 -15.65 6.08 1.40
CA SER A 71 -15.79 7.48 1.00
C SER A 71 -14.90 7.88 -0.18
N ILE A 72 -13.73 7.24 -0.33
CA ILE A 72 -12.84 7.42 -1.49
C ILE A 72 -13.48 6.81 -2.74
N VAL A 73 -13.94 5.56 -2.63
CA VAL A 73 -14.63 4.87 -3.73
C VAL A 73 -15.83 5.68 -4.21
N GLU A 74 -16.66 6.15 -3.27
CA GLU A 74 -17.87 6.91 -3.60
C GLU A 74 -17.58 8.27 -4.25
N ARG A 75 -16.61 9.04 -3.74
CA ARG A 75 -16.27 10.35 -4.32
C ARG A 75 -15.50 10.25 -5.63
N SER A 76 -14.90 9.10 -5.93
CA SER A 76 -14.06 8.95 -7.12
C SER A 76 -14.83 8.94 -8.44
N GLU A 77 -16.17 9.00 -8.41
CA GLU A 77 -17.04 8.96 -9.59
C GLU A 77 -16.73 7.77 -10.53
N GLY A 78 -16.24 6.66 -9.97
CA GLY A 78 -15.88 5.44 -10.69
C GLY A 78 -14.40 5.28 -11.02
N ALA A 79 -13.55 6.28 -10.74
CA ALA A 79 -12.11 6.18 -10.92
C ALA A 79 -11.46 5.13 -9.99
N VAL A 80 -11.97 5.02 -8.76
CA VAL A 80 -11.54 4.02 -7.77
C VAL A 80 -12.63 2.96 -7.61
N GLN A 81 -12.31 1.69 -7.91
CA GLN A 81 -13.25 0.58 -7.76
C GLN A 81 -13.07 -0.19 -6.44
N GLU A 82 -11.87 -0.18 -5.88
CA GLU A 82 -11.56 -0.79 -4.58
C GLU A 82 -10.65 0.14 -3.78
N ALA A 83 -10.86 0.22 -2.46
CA ALA A 83 -9.98 0.94 -1.56
C ALA A 83 -9.81 0.20 -0.23
N ALA A 84 -8.66 0.35 0.40
CA ALA A 84 -8.40 -0.08 1.77
C ALA A 84 -7.49 0.90 2.50
N THR A 85 -7.76 1.08 3.79
CA THR A 85 -6.99 1.97 4.65
C THR A 85 -6.10 1.17 5.59
N LEU A 86 -4.79 1.43 5.54
CA LEU A 86 -3.79 0.93 6.49
C LEU A 86 -3.16 2.12 7.21
N SER A 87 -3.49 2.30 8.50
CA SER A 87 -2.89 3.34 9.33
C SER A 87 -1.95 2.75 10.37
N THR A 88 -0.81 3.40 10.52
CA THR A 88 0.25 3.09 11.48
C THR A 88 0.65 4.38 12.21
N CYS A 89 1.57 4.29 13.17
CA CYS A 89 2.15 5.49 13.79
C CYS A 89 2.97 6.34 12.81
N ALA A 90 3.62 5.70 11.84
CA ALA A 90 4.57 6.35 10.95
C ALA A 90 4.01 6.70 9.56
N ARG A 91 2.72 6.41 9.31
CA ARG A 91 2.04 6.70 8.03
C ARG A 91 0.57 6.33 8.04
N LEU A 92 -0.18 6.98 7.16
CA LEU A 92 -1.47 6.52 6.65
C LEU A 92 -1.30 6.10 5.19
N LEU A 93 -1.74 4.90 4.85
CA LEU A 93 -1.71 4.36 3.49
C LEU A 93 -3.13 4.09 3.02
N LEU A 94 -3.43 4.57 1.82
CA LEU A 94 -4.65 4.33 1.08
C LEU A 94 -4.28 3.48 -0.12
N ILE A 95 -4.72 2.23 -0.09
CA ILE A 95 -4.41 1.24 -1.12
C ILE A 95 -5.64 1.19 -2.01
N VAL A 96 -5.52 1.67 -3.24
CA VAL A 96 -6.65 1.79 -4.16
C VAL A 96 -6.40 0.94 -5.40
N ALA A 97 -7.48 0.45 -6.00
CA ALA A 97 -7.44 -0.13 -7.34
C ALA A 97 -8.45 0.60 -8.22
N GLY A 98 -7.99 1.05 -9.38
CA GLY A 98 -8.63 2.10 -10.14
C GLY A 98 -8.23 2.15 -11.62
N ASN A 99 -8.76 3.15 -12.33
CA ASN A 99 -8.22 3.59 -13.61
C ASN A 99 -7.04 4.56 -13.39
N GLU A 100 -6.57 5.24 -14.44
CA GLU A 100 -5.44 6.18 -14.37
C GLU A 100 -5.67 7.39 -13.46
N ASP A 101 -6.93 7.78 -13.22
CA ASP A 101 -7.30 8.93 -12.38
C ASP A 101 -7.37 8.59 -10.88
N ALA A 102 -7.21 7.31 -10.52
CA ALA A 102 -7.45 6.81 -9.17
C ALA A 102 -6.59 7.50 -8.10
N VAL A 103 -5.36 7.89 -8.44
CA VAL A 103 -4.48 8.63 -7.52
C VAL A 103 -5.00 10.04 -7.28
N SER A 104 -5.38 10.77 -8.34
CA SER A 104 -5.92 12.14 -8.21
C SER A 104 -7.21 12.13 -7.41
N ALA A 105 -8.15 11.25 -7.80
CA ALA A 105 -9.43 11.10 -7.12
C ALA A 105 -9.27 10.75 -5.63
N THR A 106 -8.26 9.92 -5.29
CA THR A 106 -7.96 9.58 -3.89
C THR A 106 -7.44 10.79 -3.12
N ARG A 107 -6.52 11.57 -3.71
CA ARG A 107 -5.97 12.78 -3.08
C ARG A 107 -7.06 13.83 -2.86
N GLU A 108 -7.88 14.08 -3.87
CA GLU A 108 -9.02 15.01 -3.79
C GLU A 108 -10.02 14.59 -2.71
N ALA A 109 -10.37 13.30 -2.64
CA ALA A 109 -11.24 12.79 -1.58
C ALA A 109 -10.65 13.03 -0.18
N CYS A 110 -9.34 12.87 -0.01
CA CYS A 110 -8.67 13.15 1.26
C CYS A 110 -8.61 14.65 1.57
N ALA A 111 -8.26 15.49 0.61
CA ALA A 111 -8.22 16.94 0.78
C ALA A 111 -9.59 17.48 1.19
N ALA A 112 -10.66 17.02 0.52
CA ALA A 112 -12.04 17.37 0.86
C ALA A 112 -12.40 16.99 2.31
N GLN A 113 -11.96 15.82 2.79
CA GLN A 113 -12.17 15.42 4.18
C GLN A 113 -11.35 16.21 5.19
N ILE A 114 -10.12 16.57 4.84
CA ILE A 114 -9.28 17.44 5.66
C ILE A 114 -9.91 18.83 5.78
N ALA A 115 -10.42 19.38 4.67
CA ALA A 115 -11.13 20.65 4.66
C ALA A 115 -12.40 20.60 5.52
N SER A 116 -13.22 19.55 5.35
CA SER A 116 -14.44 19.34 6.16
C SER A 116 -14.13 19.17 7.67
N TYR A 117 -13.00 18.56 8.01
CA TYR A 117 -12.55 18.44 9.40
C TYR A 117 -12.23 19.81 10.05
N GLN A 118 -11.73 20.77 9.28
CA GLN A 118 -11.38 22.10 9.80
C GLN A 118 -12.59 22.98 10.14
N THR A 119 -13.75 22.70 9.55
CA THR A 119 -14.94 23.56 9.70
C THR A 119 -15.85 23.19 10.86
N ARG A 120 -15.49 22.19 11.69
CA ARG A 120 -16.38 21.68 12.74
C ARG A 120 -15.85 21.95 14.17
N PRO A 121 -16.72 22.25 15.17
CA PRO A 121 -16.30 22.53 16.55
C PRO A 121 -15.63 21.33 17.25
N PHE A 122 -14.57 21.56 18.03
CA PHE A 122 -13.71 20.52 18.61
C PHE A 122 -14.38 19.59 19.64
N ASP A 123 -15.42 20.06 20.35
CA ASP A 123 -16.01 19.34 21.49
C ASP A 123 -16.96 18.18 21.11
N ASP A 124 -17.32 18.04 19.84
CA ASP A 124 -18.24 17.00 19.36
C ASP A 124 -17.52 15.69 18.93
N TRP A 125 -16.18 15.66 18.90
CA TRP A 125 -15.44 14.60 18.21
C TRP A 125 -15.47 13.23 18.87
N ARG A 126 -15.52 13.14 20.20
CA ARG A 126 -15.52 11.82 20.86
C ARG A 126 -16.85 11.08 20.66
N ARG A 127 -17.97 11.80 20.56
CA ARG A 127 -19.29 11.25 20.22
C ARG A 127 -19.46 11.09 18.71
N ALA A 128 -18.98 12.05 17.91
CA ALA A 128 -18.99 11.96 16.47
C ALA A 128 -18.12 10.82 15.95
N LEU A 129 -16.96 10.49 16.54
CA LEU A 129 -16.09 9.39 16.10
C LEU A 129 -16.68 7.98 16.32
N ASP A 130 -17.54 7.81 17.33
CA ASP A 130 -18.31 6.56 17.50
C ASP A 130 -19.51 6.49 16.54
N ALA A 131 -20.00 7.65 16.06
CA ALA A 131 -20.96 7.80 14.96
C ALA A 131 -20.28 7.95 13.56
N ALA A 132 -18.95 8.05 13.49
CA ALA A 132 -18.24 8.62 12.33
C ALA A 132 -18.08 7.68 11.15
N GLY A 133 -18.38 6.39 11.30
CA GLY A 133 -18.44 5.52 10.12
C GLY A 133 -19.39 6.10 9.08
N ASP A 134 -20.60 6.46 9.52
CA ASP A 134 -21.63 7.01 8.65
C ASP A 134 -21.41 8.51 8.36
N ASP A 135 -20.80 9.23 9.30
CA ASP A 135 -20.55 10.68 9.18
C ASP A 135 -19.40 10.99 8.21
N ILE A 136 -18.32 10.18 8.17
CA ILE A 136 -17.19 10.35 7.24
C ILE A 136 -17.68 10.25 5.79
N VAL A 137 -18.52 9.26 5.48
CA VAL A 137 -19.06 9.10 4.12
C VAL A 137 -19.97 10.29 3.76
N LYS A 138 -20.84 10.73 4.68
CA LYS A 138 -21.74 11.88 4.48
C LYS A 138 -20.99 13.20 4.33
N THR A 139 -19.98 13.47 5.17
CA THR A 139 -19.14 14.67 5.06
C THR A 139 -18.33 14.68 3.80
N SER A 140 -17.79 13.51 3.43
CA SER A 140 -17.10 13.33 2.17
C SER A 140 -17.98 13.83 1.04
N ARG A 141 -19.24 13.39 0.90
CA ARG A 141 -20.16 13.86 -0.17
C ARG A 141 -20.40 15.37 -0.18
N ALA A 142 -20.48 16.00 1.00
CA ALA A 142 -20.80 17.42 1.14
C ALA A 142 -19.57 18.35 1.06
N ALA A 143 -18.37 17.79 1.07
CA ALA A 143 -17.14 18.58 1.10
C ALA A 143 -16.86 19.24 -0.26
N PRO A 144 -16.37 20.49 -0.25
CA PRO A 144 -16.03 21.22 -1.47
C PRO A 144 -14.89 20.55 -2.22
N THR A 145 -14.80 20.81 -3.52
CA THR A 145 -13.58 20.51 -4.30
C THR A 145 -12.44 21.38 -3.79
N VAL A 146 -11.25 20.79 -3.70
CA VAL A 146 -10.04 21.48 -3.26
C VAL A 146 -9.16 21.65 -4.49
N ASP A 147 -8.97 22.90 -4.92
CA ASP A 147 -8.17 23.25 -6.11
C ASP A 147 -6.71 23.63 -5.73
N ASP A 148 -6.31 23.45 -4.48
CA ASP A 148 -4.99 23.85 -3.98
C ASP A 148 -3.96 22.71 -4.11
N ASP A 149 -3.05 22.85 -5.06
CA ASP A 149 -1.96 21.89 -5.32
C ASP A 149 -1.07 21.65 -4.08
N ASP A 150 -0.93 22.65 -3.20
CA ASP A 150 -0.12 22.53 -1.97
C ASP A 150 -0.78 21.56 -0.95
N GLU A 151 -2.12 21.49 -0.93
CA GLU A 151 -2.85 20.54 -0.07
C GLU A 151 -2.89 19.13 -0.67
N LEU A 152 -2.81 18.99 -2.00
CA LEU A 152 -2.74 17.70 -2.69
C LEU A 152 -1.32 17.10 -2.65
N GLY A 153 -0.29 17.96 -2.65
CA GLY A 153 1.12 17.59 -2.66
C GLY A 153 1.64 16.91 -1.39
N VAL A 154 0.87 16.91 -0.30
CA VAL A 154 1.25 16.26 0.98
C VAL A 154 1.17 14.73 0.91
N PHE A 155 0.52 14.18 -0.10
CA PHE A 155 0.35 12.75 -0.31
C PHE A 155 1.28 12.26 -1.40
N GLU A 156 2.27 11.46 -1.02
CA GLU A 156 3.09 10.72 -1.97
C GLU A 156 2.29 9.55 -2.58
N ALA A 157 2.58 9.17 -3.83
CA ALA A 157 1.89 8.06 -4.47
C ALA A 157 2.83 7.21 -5.34
N ALA A 158 2.53 5.92 -5.42
CA ALA A 158 3.13 5.02 -6.39
C ALA A 158 2.05 4.14 -7.01
N THR A 159 2.30 3.61 -8.21
CA THR A 159 1.35 2.77 -8.95
C THR A 159 1.98 1.43 -9.36
N GLY A 160 1.14 0.49 -9.79
CA GLY A 160 1.54 -0.81 -10.34
C GLY A 160 2.50 -1.61 -9.44
N ALA A 161 3.62 -2.04 -10.03
CA ALA A 161 4.64 -2.81 -9.31
C ALA A 161 5.30 -2.02 -8.19
N GLU A 162 5.48 -0.71 -8.37
CA GLU A 162 6.09 0.16 -7.36
C GLU A 162 5.16 0.29 -6.14
N ALA A 163 3.85 0.43 -6.35
CA ALA A 163 2.86 0.43 -5.28
C ALA A 163 2.93 -0.85 -4.44
N GLY A 164 2.97 -2.02 -5.10
CA GLY A 164 3.10 -3.32 -4.41
C GLY A 164 4.40 -3.45 -3.65
N ALA A 165 5.51 -2.98 -4.23
CA ALA A 165 6.81 -2.97 -3.59
C ALA A 165 6.82 -2.04 -2.37
N TRP A 166 6.27 -0.84 -2.49
CA TRP A 166 6.20 0.11 -1.39
C TRP A 166 5.36 -0.43 -0.23
N LEU A 167 4.16 -0.94 -0.52
CA LEU A 167 3.32 -1.57 0.50
C LEU A 167 4.06 -2.72 1.20
N ALA A 168 4.78 -3.55 0.45
CA ALA A 168 5.59 -4.62 1.01
C ALA A 168 6.74 -4.09 1.89
N ARG A 169 7.41 -3.01 1.51
CA ARG A 169 8.45 -2.35 2.34
C ARG A 169 7.87 -1.85 3.66
N VAL A 170 6.66 -1.27 3.64
CA VAL A 170 5.96 -0.84 4.85
C VAL A 170 5.68 -2.03 5.74
N VAL A 171 5.06 -3.07 5.19
CA VAL A 171 4.64 -4.26 5.95
C VAL A 171 5.86 -5.00 6.51
N ALA A 172 6.99 -5.00 5.79
CA ALA A 172 8.27 -5.49 6.26
C ALA A 172 8.88 -4.62 7.38
N GLY A 173 8.46 -3.36 7.51
CA GLY A 173 9.04 -2.40 8.45
C GLY A 173 10.28 -1.68 7.93
N ALA A 174 10.57 -1.81 6.64
CA ALA A 174 11.74 -1.30 5.93
C ALA A 174 11.49 0.02 5.17
N ALA A 175 10.33 0.65 5.35
CA ALA A 175 10.00 1.86 4.59
C ALA A 175 10.60 3.17 5.16
N ASP A 176 11.32 3.11 6.29
CA ASP A 176 11.96 4.28 6.94
C ASP A 176 13.50 4.22 6.85
N GLY A 177 14.04 3.32 6.03
CA GLY A 177 15.48 3.14 5.85
C GLY A 177 16.13 2.14 6.84
N PRO A 178 17.44 1.86 6.64
CA PRO A 178 18.15 0.81 7.36
C PRO A 178 18.33 1.13 8.85
N THR A 179 18.48 2.40 9.23
CA THR A 179 18.67 2.81 10.63
C THR A 179 17.43 2.56 11.48
N ALA A 180 16.25 2.73 10.90
CA ALA A 180 14.94 2.51 11.52
C ALA A 180 14.41 1.07 11.35
N PHE A 181 15.13 0.22 10.61
CA PHE A 181 14.77 -1.18 10.42
C PHE A 181 15.11 -2.00 11.66
N ASP A 182 14.08 -2.28 12.44
CA ASP A 182 14.12 -3.20 13.57
C ASP A 182 12.96 -4.19 13.47
N PRO A 183 13.16 -5.34 12.80
CA PRO A 183 12.10 -6.32 12.56
C PRO A 183 11.61 -6.99 13.85
N PHE A 184 12.35 -6.86 14.95
CA PHE A 184 12.04 -7.48 16.25
C PHE A 184 11.36 -6.51 17.22
N SER A 185 11.39 -5.20 16.96
CA SER A 185 10.71 -4.23 17.80
C SER A 185 9.20 -4.49 17.87
N SER A 186 8.62 -4.32 19.06
CA SER A 186 7.17 -4.38 19.28
C SER A 186 6.42 -3.41 18.38
N ARG A 187 6.97 -2.20 18.16
CA ARG A 187 6.43 -1.17 17.26
C ARG A 187 6.32 -1.67 15.82
N LYS A 188 7.37 -2.30 15.27
CA LYS A 188 7.31 -2.82 13.90
C LYS A 188 6.45 -4.08 13.82
N ALA A 189 6.39 -4.92 14.86
CA ALA A 189 5.48 -6.06 14.93
C ALA A 189 3.99 -5.65 14.79
N HIS A 190 3.63 -4.44 15.24
CA HIS A 190 2.27 -3.91 15.09
C HIS A 190 1.89 -3.65 13.63
N VAL A 191 2.82 -3.26 12.75
CA VAL A 191 2.52 -3.02 11.33
C VAL A 191 2.00 -4.27 10.63
N LEU A 192 2.60 -5.44 10.90
CA LEU A 192 2.11 -6.72 10.38
C LEU A 192 0.70 -7.05 10.89
N LYS A 193 0.43 -6.74 12.16
CA LYS A 193 -0.91 -6.95 12.74
C LYS A 193 -1.94 -6.02 12.10
N GLN A 194 -1.60 -4.74 11.91
CA GLN A 194 -2.44 -3.74 11.26
C GLN A 194 -2.73 -4.13 9.81
N ALA A 195 -1.73 -4.60 9.06
CA ALA A 195 -1.89 -5.08 7.69
C ALA A 195 -2.78 -6.34 7.61
N LYS A 196 -2.65 -7.28 8.56
CA LYS A 196 -3.56 -8.45 8.64
C LYS A 196 -5.00 -8.04 8.89
N GLN A 197 -5.24 -7.09 9.79
CA GLN A 197 -6.58 -6.57 10.07
C GLN A 197 -7.15 -5.77 8.89
N CYS A 198 -6.30 -5.02 8.18
CA CYS A 198 -6.67 -4.38 6.92
C CYS A 198 -7.15 -5.43 5.90
N LEU A 199 -6.36 -6.50 5.70
CA LEU A 199 -6.73 -7.62 4.84
C LEU A 199 -8.04 -8.30 5.28
N GLU A 200 -8.26 -8.52 6.58
CA GLU A 200 -9.49 -9.13 7.10
C GLU A 200 -10.74 -8.33 6.75
N LYS A 201 -10.65 -7.00 6.68
CA LYS A 201 -11.78 -6.16 6.26
C LYS A 201 -12.04 -6.24 4.77
N CYS A 202 -10.99 -6.43 3.96
CA CYS A 202 -11.15 -6.75 2.54
C CYS A 202 -11.81 -8.14 2.33
N ARG A 203 -11.91 -9.00 3.37
CA ARG A 203 -12.48 -10.35 3.25
C ARG A 203 -14.01 -10.40 3.19
N ALA A 204 -14.72 -9.26 3.22
CA ALA A 204 -16.15 -9.22 2.93
C ALA A 204 -16.43 -9.55 1.45
N GLY A 205 -16.26 -10.82 1.06
CA GLY A 205 -16.85 -11.44 -0.12
C GLY A 205 -16.15 -11.29 -1.48
N LYS A 206 -15.07 -10.52 -1.65
CA LYS A 206 -14.47 -10.30 -2.98
C LYS A 206 -12.96 -10.59 -3.06
N THR A 207 -12.56 -11.27 -4.13
CA THR A 207 -11.16 -11.35 -4.59
C THR A 207 -10.87 -10.12 -5.45
N GLY A 208 -10.04 -9.21 -4.95
CA GLY A 208 -9.80 -7.90 -5.58
C GLY A 208 -8.31 -7.55 -5.64
N ALA A 209 -7.94 -6.56 -6.45
CA ALA A 209 -6.55 -6.17 -6.66
C ALA A 209 -5.92 -5.59 -5.38
N VAL A 210 -6.70 -4.85 -4.57
CA VAL A 210 -6.25 -4.34 -3.26
C VAL A 210 -5.95 -5.48 -2.28
N ARG A 211 -6.78 -6.52 -2.30
CA ARG A 211 -6.59 -7.72 -1.47
C ARG A 211 -5.31 -8.46 -1.88
N ASP A 212 -5.08 -8.65 -3.18
CA ASP A 212 -3.90 -9.34 -3.68
C ASP A 212 -2.63 -8.58 -3.29
N ALA A 213 -2.62 -7.25 -3.43
CA ALA A 213 -1.54 -6.40 -2.97
C ALA A 213 -1.23 -6.63 -1.47
N LEU A 214 -2.26 -6.60 -0.61
CA LEU A 214 -2.10 -6.86 0.82
C LEU A 214 -1.57 -8.27 1.12
N VAL A 215 -2.04 -9.30 0.40
CA VAL A 215 -1.56 -10.68 0.58
C VAL A 215 -0.08 -10.78 0.22
N ARG A 216 0.33 -10.29 -0.95
CA ARG A 216 1.74 -10.31 -1.41
C ARG A 216 2.64 -9.54 -0.45
N SER A 217 2.22 -8.36 -0.02
CA SER A 217 2.96 -7.55 0.96
C SER A 217 3.06 -8.21 2.33
N LEU A 218 2.01 -8.91 2.79
CA LEU A 218 2.05 -9.69 4.04
C LEU A 218 2.98 -10.90 3.94
N GLU A 219 3.03 -11.58 2.80
CA GLU A 219 3.98 -12.68 2.56
C GLU A 219 5.42 -12.19 2.59
N ALA A 220 5.72 -11.11 1.86
CA ALA A 220 7.03 -10.47 1.87
C ALA A 220 7.42 -10.01 3.27
N GLY A 221 6.53 -9.30 3.97
CA GLY A 221 6.79 -8.80 5.32
C GLY A 221 6.98 -9.90 6.36
N LYS A 222 6.29 -11.05 6.24
CA LYS A 222 6.55 -12.21 7.10
C LYS A 222 7.94 -12.80 6.85
N ARG A 223 8.32 -12.98 5.58
CA ARG A 223 9.63 -13.53 5.19
C ARG A 223 10.79 -12.63 5.60
N ALA A 224 10.62 -11.32 5.43
CA ALA A 224 11.60 -10.31 5.81
C ALA A 224 11.87 -10.26 7.33
N ARG A 225 11.03 -10.92 8.14
CA ARG A 225 11.13 -10.99 9.60
C ARG A 225 11.25 -12.42 10.11
N ASP A 226 11.37 -13.40 9.23
CA ASP A 226 11.53 -14.78 9.62
C ASP A 226 12.92 -14.96 10.22
N ALA A 227 12.96 -15.37 11.49
CA ALA A 227 14.21 -15.61 12.20
C ALA A 227 15.05 -16.74 11.59
N LYS A 228 14.47 -17.55 10.68
CA LYS A 228 15.18 -18.58 9.93
C LYS A 228 15.95 -18.05 8.71
N THR A 229 15.67 -16.81 8.29
CA THR A 229 16.39 -16.17 7.19
C THR A 229 17.80 -15.78 7.66
N PRO A 230 18.88 -16.10 6.92
CA PRO A 230 20.26 -15.88 7.38
C PRO A 230 20.54 -14.45 7.85
N GLU A 231 20.10 -13.45 7.10
CA GLU A 231 20.33 -12.03 7.38
C GLU A 231 19.59 -11.58 8.66
N VAL A 232 18.37 -12.07 8.85
CA VAL A 232 17.55 -11.78 10.04
C VAL A 232 18.12 -12.50 11.27
N SER A 233 18.60 -13.74 11.11
CA SER A 233 19.27 -14.48 12.18
C SER A 233 20.57 -13.80 12.60
N ALA A 234 21.37 -13.31 11.64
CA ALA A 234 22.57 -12.54 11.91
C ALA A 234 22.26 -11.24 12.66
N LEU A 235 21.24 -10.49 12.20
CA LEU A 235 20.78 -9.28 12.91
C LEU A 235 20.28 -9.60 14.32
N ARG A 236 19.60 -10.72 14.54
CA ARG A 236 19.15 -11.14 15.87
C ARG A 236 20.32 -11.47 16.79
N ALA A 237 21.35 -12.11 16.28
CA ALA A 237 22.56 -12.43 17.02
C ALA A 237 23.39 -11.19 17.36
N SER A 238 23.31 -10.13 16.54
CA SER A 238 24.05 -8.88 16.74
C SER A 238 23.21 -7.64 16.39
N PRO A 239 22.22 -7.24 17.23
CA PRO A 239 21.24 -6.18 16.88
C PRO A 239 21.83 -4.78 16.70
N ARG A 240 23.01 -4.54 17.28
CA ARG A 240 23.74 -3.26 17.18
C ARG A 240 24.72 -3.21 16.02
N ASP A 241 24.95 -4.33 15.33
CA ASP A 241 25.82 -4.34 14.16
C ASP A 241 25.12 -3.67 12.97
N GLY A 242 25.69 -2.57 12.51
CA GLY A 242 25.21 -1.84 11.33
C GLY A 242 25.31 -2.68 10.06
N GLY A 243 26.31 -3.57 9.95
CA GLY A 243 26.48 -4.45 8.80
C GLY A 243 25.34 -5.46 8.69
N ALA A 244 25.08 -6.22 9.76
CA ALA A 244 23.94 -7.14 9.82
C ALA A 244 22.60 -6.44 9.58
N ARG A 245 22.41 -5.21 10.09
CA ARG A 245 21.18 -4.45 9.88
C ARG A 245 20.99 -4.05 8.43
N THR A 246 22.02 -3.52 7.78
CA THR A 246 21.97 -3.16 6.36
C THR A 246 21.69 -4.39 5.50
N ALA A 247 22.33 -5.54 5.79
CA ALA A 247 22.07 -6.77 5.04
C ALA A 247 20.61 -7.24 5.17
N ALA A 248 20.06 -7.28 6.38
CA ALA A 248 18.67 -7.65 6.62
C ALA A 248 17.68 -6.67 5.98
N PHE A 249 18.01 -5.37 6.02
CA PHE A 249 17.24 -4.33 5.33
C PHE A 249 17.24 -4.53 3.80
N SER A 250 18.39 -4.76 3.19
CA SER A 250 18.50 -5.05 1.75
C SER A 250 17.73 -6.30 1.35
N ALA A 251 17.78 -7.37 2.15
CA ALA A 251 16.97 -8.57 1.91
C ALA A 251 15.46 -8.26 1.96
N ALA A 252 15.03 -7.41 2.89
CA ALA A 252 13.65 -6.95 2.97
C ALA A 252 13.23 -6.12 1.75
N LEU A 253 14.11 -5.26 1.21
CA LEU A 253 13.85 -4.51 -0.02
C LEU A 253 13.67 -5.44 -1.23
N ASN A 254 14.57 -6.41 -1.41
CA ASN A 254 14.49 -7.38 -2.51
C ASN A 254 13.19 -8.20 -2.47
N LEU A 255 12.78 -8.65 -1.28
CA LEU A 255 11.51 -9.35 -1.08
C LEU A 255 10.31 -8.46 -1.43
N SER A 256 10.41 -7.17 -1.11
CA SER A 256 9.36 -6.20 -1.38
C SER A 256 9.23 -5.92 -2.88
N GLU A 257 10.33 -5.71 -3.58
CA GLU A 257 10.36 -5.54 -5.04
C GLU A 257 9.77 -6.76 -5.76
N LYS A 258 10.15 -7.96 -5.32
CA LYS A 258 9.55 -9.20 -5.84
C LYS A 258 8.04 -9.26 -5.61
N ALA A 259 7.55 -8.80 -4.46
CA ALA A 259 6.10 -8.74 -4.20
C ALA A 259 5.39 -7.75 -5.13
N GLY A 260 6.02 -6.61 -5.44
CA GLY A 260 5.54 -5.66 -6.44
C GLY A 260 5.43 -6.26 -7.83
N LEU A 261 6.46 -6.97 -8.28
CA LEU A 261 6.44 -7.67 -9.58
C LEU A 261 5.36 -8.75 -9.64
N LEU A 262 5.22 -9.56 -8.58
CA LEU A 262 4.16 -10.57 -8.50
C LEU A 262 2.76 -9.95 -8.52
N LEU A 263 2.57 -8.80 -7.87
CA LEU A 263 1.30 -8.07 -7.93
C LEU A 263 0.99 -7.61 -9.36
N ALA A 264 1.97 -7.00 -10.05
CA ALA A 264 1.79 -6.56 -11.43
C ALA A 264 1.47 -7.75 -12.35
N GLU A 265 2.09 -8.91 -12.13
CA GLU A 265 1.74 -10.14 -12.84
C GLU A 265 0.30 -10.61 -12.54
N ASP A 266 -0.11 -10.62 -11.28
CA ASP A 266 -1.46 -11.03 -10.87
C ASP A 266 -2.54 -10.11 -11.49
N VAL A 267 -2.30 -8.80 -11.48
CA VAL A 267 -3.16 -7.79 -12.12
C VAL A 267 -3.20 -7.99 -13.64
N ALA A 268 -2.05 -8.16 -14.29
CA ALA A 268 -1.99 -8.42 -15.72
C ALA A 268 -2.75 -9.70 -16.10
N GLN A 269 -2.65 -10.77 -15.31
CA GLN A 269 -3.36 -12.03 -15.53
C GLN A 269 -4.89 -11.91 -15.39
N ARG A 270 -5.38 -11.00 -14.56
CA ARG A 270 -6.82 -10.73 -14.42
C ARG A 270 -7.41 -10.11 -15.67
N ASN A 271 -6.63 -9.31 -16.39
CA ASN A 271 -7.02 -8.69 -17.67
C ASN A 271 -6.96 -9.65 -18.86
N LEU A 272 -6.48 -10.89 -18.67
CA LEU A 272 -6.46 -11.91 -19.71
C LEU A 272 -7.75 -12.71 -19.76
N THR A 273 -8.14 -13.14 -20.97
CA THR A 273 -9.22 -14.12 -21.14
C THR A 273 -8.86 -15.46 -20.45
N PRO A 274 -9.85 -16.27 -20.05
CA PRO A 274 -9.61 -17.58 -19.45
C PRO A 274 -8.71 -18.48 -20.30
N GLU A 275 -8.90 -18.49 -21.62
CA GLU A 275 -8.10 -19.30 -22.56
C GLU A 275 -6.63 -18.84 -22.57
N ARG A 276 -6.40 -17.52 -22.58
CA ARG A 276 -5.05 -16.96 -22.58
C ARG A 276 -4.32 -17.21 -21.26
N ARG A 277 -5.05 -17.14 -20.14
CA ARG A 277 -4.52 -17.47 -18.81
C ARG A 277 -4.12 -18.94 -18.72
N ALA A 278 -4.95 -19.85 -19.24
CA ALA A 278 -4.64 -21.29 -19.28
C ALA A 278 -3.39 -21.60 -20.11
N ALA A 279 -3.25 -20.98 -21.29
CA ALA A 279 -2.08 -21.15 -22.16
C ALA A 279 -0.77 -20.70 -21.48
N LEU A 280 -0.77 -19.55 -20.81
CA LEU A 280 0.40 -19.08 -20.06
C LEU A 280 0.74 -19.99 -18.87
N GLY A 281 -0.27 -20.53 -18.18
CA GLY A 281 -0.07 -21.51 -17.11
C GLY A 281 0.60 -22.79 -17.60
N GLN A 282 0.17 -23.30 -18.76
CA GLN A 282 0.77 -24.48 -19.40
C GLN A 282 2.23 -24.23 -19.81
N GLU A 283 2.53 -23.05 -20.37
CA GLU A 283 3.89 -22.69 -20.76
C GLU A 283 4.83 -22.54 -19.54
N ARG A 284 4.37 -21.91 -18.45
CA ARG A 284 5.14 -21.84 -17.19
C ARG A 284 5.43 -23.23 -16.64
N ALA A 285 4.41 -24.09 -16.56
CA ALA A 285 4.57 -25.46 -16.11
C ALA A 285 5.55 -26.25 -16.98
N ARG A 286 5.59 -25.98 -18.30
CA ARG A 286 6.57 -26.59 -19.22
C ARG A 286 7.99 -26.11 -18.93
N GLN A 287 8.18 -24.81 -18.69
CA GLN A 287 9.48 -24.22 -18.38
C GLN A 287 10.02 -24.68 -17.02
N ASP A 288 9.16 -24.78 -16.00
CA ASP A 288 9.58 -25.26 -14.68
C ASP A 288 10.01 -26.73 -14.73
N ARG A 289 9.31 -27.57 -15.49
CA ARG A 289 9.74 -28.96 -15.75
C ARG A 289 11.12 -29.01 -16.43
N ALA A 290 11.36 -28.13 -17.40
CA ALA A 290 12.62 -28.07 -18.13
C ALA A 290 13.80 -27.54 -17.30
N LYS A 291 13.56 -26.80 -16.21
CA LYS A 291 14.61 -26.33 -15.29
C LYS A 291 15.01 -27.39 -14.26
N VAL A 292 14.17 -28.40 -14.04
CA VAL A 292 14.39 -29.47 -13.06
C VAL A 292 15.00 -30.71 -13.72
N SER A 293 14.91 -30.84 -15.05
CA SER A 293 15.59 -31.85 -15.86
C SER A 293 17.00 -31.41 -16.27
#